data_AF-A0A318RM33-F1
#
_entry.id   AF-A0A318RM33-F1
#
_cell.length_a   1.000
_cell.length_b   1.000
_cell.length_c   1.000
_cell.angle_alpha   90.00
_cell.angle_beta   90.00
_cell.angle_gamma   90.00
#
_symmetry.space_group_name_H-M   'P 1'
#
loop_
_entity.id
_entity.type
_entity.pdbx_description
1 polymer ?
#
loop_
_entity_poly.entity_id
_entity_poly.type
_entity_poly.pdbx_seq_one_letter_code
_entity_poly.pdbx_strand_id
1 'polypeptide(L)'
;MAASGLSGLDLTDVAVRAGVGKTTVYRRWGSAANLVTDLLSEMAAESSPRSDTGSLSGDLHANAALVYRTLSDERQGPLFKAMIAAATCDRVTASALEHFYDTRVAEWAPCVTDAISRGDAPEGTNSESAIRQVSAPLYYQFLTTTKRLTPADAERAADAALAAIAAGLFRN
;
A
#
# COMPACT_ATOMS: atom_id res chain seq x y z
N MET A 1 -8.72 -1.92 17.05
CA MET A 1 -7.32 -1.52 17.33
C MET A 1 -7.06 -0.18 16.65
N ALA A 2 -7.41 0.95 17.27
CA ALA A 2 -7.28 2.26 16.60
C ALA A 2 -6.71 3.40 17.48
N ALA A 3 -6.22 3.13 18.69
CA ALA A 3 -5.92 4.20 19.65
C ALA A 3 -4.43 4.51 19.89
N SER A 4 -3.47 3.76 19.34
CA SER A 4 -2.07 4.05 19.60
C SER A 4 -1.20 3.61 18.42
N GLY A 5 -0.76 4.60 17.62
CA GLY A 5 0.35 4.42 16.67
C GLY A 5 1.62 3.95 17.39
N LEU A 6 2.70 3.64 16.67
CA LEU A 6 3.99 3.01 17.05
C LEU A 6 4.25 2.63 18.54
N SER A 7 3.97 3.48 19.53
CA SER A 7 3.91 3.14 20.96
C SER A 7 2.79 2.17 21.38
N GLY A 8 1.84 1.82 20.50
CA GLY A 8 0.69 0.93 20.79
C GLY A 8 0.81 -0.51 20.33
N LEU A 9 1.92 -0.89 19.67
CA LEU A 9 2.13 -2.26 19.21
C LEU A 9 2.99 -3.02 20.22
N ASP A 10 2.35 -3.44 21.32
CA ASP A 10 2.93 -4.29 22.36
C ASP A 10 2.52 -5.75 22.10
N LEU A 11 3.50 -6.67 22.08
CA LEU A 11 3.25 -8.12 21.99
C LEU A 11 2.38 -8.63 23.14
N THR A 12 2.40 -7.96 24.29
CA THR A 12 1.48 -8.25 25.40
C THR A 12 0.03 -7.99 25.02
N ASP A 13 -0.27 -6.84 24.39
CA ASP A 13 -1.61 -6.52 23.91
C ASP A 13 -2.07 -7.47 22.81
N VAL A 14 -1.15 -7.89 21.94
CA VAL A 14 -1.40 -8.91 20.92
C VAL A 14 -1.79 -10.23 21.57
N ALA A 15 -1.04 -10.69 22.60
CA ALA A 15 -1.34 -11.92 23.32
C ALA A 15 -2.74 -11.89 23.97
N VAL A 16 -3.08 -10.78 24.62
CA VAL A 16 -4.40 -10.56 25.24
C VAL A 16 -5.52 -10.64 24.19
N ARG A 17 -5.36 -9.94 23.06
CA ARG A 17 -6.38 -9.92 21.99
C ARG A 17 -6.54 -11.26 21.27
N ALA A 18 -5.44 -11.98 21.07
CA ALA A 18 -5.44 -13.28 20.42
C ALA A 18 -5.85 -14.43 21.36
N GLY A 19 -6.04 -14.15 22.67
CA GLY A 19 -6.39 -15.18 23.65
C GLY A 19 -5.30 -16.23 23.85
N VAL A 20 -4.05 -15.91 23.55
CA VAL A 20 -2.90 -16.81 23.66
C VAL A 20 -1.96 -16.36 24.78
N GLY A 21 -1.19 -17.30 25.33
CA GLY A 21 -0.20 -16.97 26.37
C GLY A 21 0.90 -16.04 25.85
N LYS A 22 1.32 -15.05 26.66
CA LYS A 22 2.42 -14.13 26.32
C LYS A 22 3.67 -14.87 25.86
N THR A 23 4.06 -15.93 26.56
CA THR A 23 5.23 -16.75 26.20
C THR A 23 5.13 -17.32 24.78
N THR A 24 3.93 -17.64 24.28
CA THR A 24 3.73 -18.12 22.90
C THR A 24 4.03 -17.02 21.88
N VAL A 25 3.53 -15.80 22.11
CA VAL A 25 3.75 -14.64 21.23
C VAL A 25 5.23 -14.23 21.24
N TYR A 26 5.82 -14.09 22.42
CA TYR A 26 7.24 -13.74 22.55
C TYR A 26 8.17 -14.83 22.00
N ARG A 27 7.82 -16.12 22.11
CA ARG A 27 8.61 -17.20 21.51
C ARG A 27 8.55 -17.19 19.98
N ARG A 28 7.39 -16.87 19.39
CA ARG A 28 7.21 -16.86 17.94
C ARG A 28 7.89 -15.65 17.28
N TRP A 29 7.68 -14.46 17.83
CA TRP A 29 8.15 -13.23 17.18
C TRP A 29 9.29 -12.54 17.93
N GLY A 30 9.36 -12.61 19.26
CA GLY A 30 10.40 -11.96 20.06
C GLY A 30 10.28 -10.43 20.17
N SER A 31 9.90 -9.76 19.08
CA SER A 31 9.70 -8.30 19.02
C SER A 31 8.47 -7.93 18.18
N ALA A 32 7.95 -6.72 18.39
CA ALA A 32 6.87 -6.15 17.57
C ALA A 32 7.30 -5.96 16.11
N ALA A 33 8.58 -5.64 15.86
CA ALA A 33 9.15 -5.51 14.52
C ALA A 33 9.10 -6.83 13.74
N ASN A 34 9.44 -7.96 14.40
CA ASN A 34 9.37 -9.28 13.78
C ASN A 34 7.91 -9.70 13.50
N LEU A 35 6.97 -9.33 14.37
CA LEU A 35 5.54 -9.54 14.12
C LEU A 35 5.08 -8.75 12.88
N VAL A 36 5.46 -7.48 12.76
CA VAL A 36 5.14 -6.64 11.61
C VAL A 36 5.79 -7.17 10.33
N THR A 37 7.04 -7.65 10.41
CA THR A 37 7.76 -8.26 9.29
C THR A 37 7.04 -9.52 8.78
N ASP A 38 6.64 -10.42 9.69
CA ASP A 38 5.87 -11.63 9.36
C ASP A 38 4.54 -11.26 8.69
N LEU A 39 3.82 -10.29 9.25
CA LEU A 39 2.57 -9.78 8.70
C LEU A 39 2.73 -9.16 7.30
N LEU A 40 3.75 -8.33 7.08
CA LEU A 40 4.03 -7.74 5.76
C LEU A 40 4.31 -8.81 4.71
N SER A 41 5.02 -9.87 5.10
CA SER A 41 5.32 -11.01 4.21
C SER A 41 4.05 -11.78 3.85
N GLU A 42 3.16 -12.03 4.82
CA GLU A 42 1.85 -12.65 4.60
C GLU A 42 0.97 -11.78 3.68
N MET A 43 0.89 -10.48 3.95
CA MET A 43 0.13 -9.53 3.13
C MET A 43 0.65 -9.43 1.69
N ALA A 44 1.95 -9.58 1.47
CA ALA A 44 2.52 -9.62 0.12
C ALA A 44 2.10 -10.89 -0.62
N ALA A 45 2.16 -12.05 0.05
CA ALA A 45 1.77 -13.34 -0.50
C ALA A 45 0.27 -13.42 -0.82
N GLU A 46 -0.57 -12.74 -0.06
CA GLU A 46 -2.04 -12.71 -0.23
C GLU A 46 -2.53 -11.50 -1.03
N SER A 47 -1.63 -10.77 -1.71
CA SER A 47 -2.00 -9.61 -2.50
C SER A 47 -3.10 -9.95 -3.52
N SER A 48 -4.23 -9.24 -3.43
CA SER A 48 -5.32 -9.45 -4.38
C SER A 48 -4.92 -9.08 -5.81
N PRO A 49 -5.40 -9.82 -6.83
CA PRO A 49 -5.15 -9.50 -8.22
C PRO A 49 -5.58 -8.08 -8.59
N ARG A 50 -4.91 -7.47 -9.58
CA ARG A 50 -5.34 -6.19 -10.14
C ARG A 50 -6.75 -6.29 -10.74
N SER A 51 -7.42 -5.15 -10.83
CA SER A 51 -8.59 -5.05 -11.70
C SER A 51 -8.17 -5.03 -13.16
N ASP A 52 -9.01 -5.58 -14.03
CA ASP A 52 -8.85 -5.53 -15.48
C ASP A 52 -10.18 -5.07 -16.10
N THR A 53 -10.33 -3.77 -16.23
CA THR A 53 -11.55 -3.10 -16.70
C THR A 53 -11.56 -2.94 -18.22
N GLY A 54 -10.46 -3.29 -18.90
CA GLY A 54 -10.27 -3.07 -20.33
C GLY A 54 -9.86 -1.65 -20.72
N SER A 55 -9.58 -0.77 -19.75
CA SER A 55 -9.08 0.59 -20.03
C SER A 55 -8.08 1.03 -18.96
N LEU A 56 -7.06 1.80 -19.36
CA LEU A 56 -6.09 2.34 -18.40
C LEU A 56 -6.79 3.22 -17.35
N SER A 57 -7.75 4.04 -17.78
CA SER A 57 -8.50 4.91 -16.86
C SER A 57 -9.26 4.12 -15.81
N GLY A 58 -10.01 3.09 -16.21
CA GLY A 58 -10.75 2.25 -15.28
C GLY A 58 -9.85 1.50 -14.32
N ASP A 59 -8.70 1.02 -14.79
CA ASP A 59 -7.75 0.29 -13.96
C ASP A 59 -7.08 1.19 -12.91
N LEU A 60 -6.61 2.39 -13.30
CA LEU A 60 -6.01 3.33 -12.34
C LEU A 60 -7.02 3.86 -11.33
N HIS A 61 -8.28 4.07 -11.72
CA HIS A 61 -9.36 4.41 -10.79
C HIS A 61 -9.66 3.27 -9.83
N ALA A 62 -9.70 2.02 -10.31
CA ALA A 62 -9.91 0.85 -9.47
C ALA A 62 -8.78 0.69 -8.44
N ASN A 63 -7.52 0.94 -8.85
CA ASN A 63 -6.36 0.95 -7.96
C ASN A 63 -6.48 2.04 -6.90
N ALA A 64 -6.70 3.29 -7.31
CA ALA A 64 -6.83 4.41 -6.38
C ALA A 64 -7.97 4.20 -5.38
N ALA A 65 -9.12 3.70 -5.84
CA ALA A 65 -10.25 3.37 -4.99
C ALA A 65 -9.92 2.26 -3.99
N LEU A 66 -9.16 1.23 -4.39
CA LEU A 66 -8.69 0.18 -3.49
C LEU A 66 -7.77 0.75 -2.40
N VAL A 67 -6.78 1.55 -2.78
CA VAL A 67 -5.88 2.23 -1.82
C VAL A 67 -6.67 3.11 -0.86
N TYR A 68 -7.60 3.92 -1.37
CA TYR A 68 -8.48 4.74 -0.55
C TYR A 68 -9.27 3.91 0.47
N ARG A 69 -9.92 2.81 0.04
CA ARG A 69 -10.70 1.94 0.93
C ARG A 69 -9.81 1.35 2.02
N THR A 70 -8.61 0.87 1.67
CA THR A 70 -7.66 0.31 2.63
C THR A 70 -7.18 1.35 3.64
N LEU A 71 -6.76 2.53 3.19
CA LEU A 71 -6.22 3.56 4.08
C LEU A 71 -7.28 4.26 4.93
N SER A 72 -8.53 4.28 4.47
CA SER A 72 -9.66 4.89 5.19
C SER A 72 -10.41 3.92 6.10
N ASP A 73 -10.11 2.62 6.01
CA ASP A 73 -10.72 1.59 6.86
C ASP A 73 -10.24 1.74 8.32
N GLU A 74 -11.18 1.59 9.26
CA GLU A 74 -10.94 1.81 10.69
C GLU A 74 -9.95 0.82 11.32
N ARG A 75 -9.73 -0.34 10.67
CA ARG A 75 -8.78 -1.36 11.14
C ARG A 75 -7.49 -1.32 10.33
N GLN A 76 -7.59 -1.25 9.01
CA GLN A 76 -6.43 -1.31 8.11
C GLN A 76 -5.62 -0.01 8.13
N GLY A 77 -6.26 1.16 8.15
CA GLY A 77 -5.55 2.45 8.19
C GLY A 77 -4.58 2.55 9.38
N PRO A 78 -5.03 2.38 10.63
CA PRO A 78 -4.13 2.36 11.78
C PRO A 78 -3.01 1.32 11.69
N LEU A 79 -3.31 0.14 11.12
CA LEU A 79 -2.33 -0.91 10.89
C LEU A 79 -1.23 -0.45 9.93
N PHE A 80 -1.58 0.09 8.76
CA PHE A 80 -0.60 0.61 7.80
C PHE A 80 0.27 1.73 8.39
N LYS A 81 -0.30 2.64 9.20
CA LYS A 81 0.49 3.65 9.94
C LYS A 81 1.49 3.00 10.88
N ALA A 82 1.10 1.97 11.62
CA ALA A 82 1.98 1.27 12.53
C ALA A 82 3.10 0.54 11.79
N MET A 83 2.80 -0.13 10.67
CA MET A 83 3.80 -0.82 9.86
C MET A 83 4.83 0.15 9.26
N ILE A 84 4.36 1.26 8.68
CA ILE A 84 5.24 2.32 8.13
C ILE A 84 6.11 2.90 9.24
N ALA A 85 5.54 3.20 10.40
CA ALA A 85 6.29 3.73 11.53
C ALA A 85 7.34 2.73 12.03
N ALA A 86 7.01 1.43 12.12
CA ALA A 86 7.96 0.39 12.52
C ALA A 86 9.14 0.28 11.54
N ALA A 87 8.87 0.36 10.23
CA ALA A 87 9.89 0.39 9.19
C ALA A 87 10.85 1.59 9.31
N THR A 88 10.42 2.73 9.88
CA THR A 88 11.34 3.86 10.12
C THR A 88 12.36 3.60 11.23
N CYS A 89 12.12 2.59 12.09
CA CYS A 89 12.96 2.29 13.24
C CYS A 89 13.77 1.00 13.09
N ASP A 90 13.42 0.12 12.15
CA ASP A 90 14.05 -1.19 11.98
C ASP A 90 14.28 -1.53 10.50
N ARG A 91 15.51 -1.87 10.14
CA ARG A 91 15.91 -2.12 8.74
C ARG A 91 15.29 -3.38 8.15
N VAL A 92 15.12 -4.43 8.95
CA VAL A 92 14.52 -5.68 8.48
C VAL A 92 13.05 -5.45 8.13
N THR A 93 12.35 -4.74 9.02
CA THR A 93 10.97 -4.29 8.79
C THR A 93 10.85 -3.37 7.59
N ALA A 94 11.83 -2.47 7.38
CA ALA A 94 11.86 -1.61 6.20
C ALA A 94 11.96 -2.42 4.90
N SER A 95 12.85 -3.41 4.83
CA SER A 95 12.97 -4.28 3.66
C SER A 95 11.72 -5.13 3.43
N ALA A 96 11.04 -5.57 4.49
CA ALA A 96 9.77 -6.28 4.35
C ALA A 96 8.64 -5.37 3.82
N LEU A 97 8.62 -4.11 4.25
CA LEU A 97 7.66 -3.11 3.77
C LEU A 97 7.92 -2.76 2.29
N GLU A 98 9.18 -2.59 1.91
CA GLU A 98 9.60 -2.41 0.52
C GLU A 98 9.14 -3.59 -0.34
N HIS A 99 9.43 -4.82 0.08
CA HIS A 99 9.00 -6.02 -0.63
C HIS A 99 7.47 -6.08 -0.81
N PHE A 100 6.71 -5.78 0.24
CA PHE A 100 5.25 -5.69 0.16
C PHE A 100 4.79 -4.71 -0.93
N TYR A 101 5.35 -3.48 -0.96
CA TYR A 101 4.96 -2.50 -1.98
C TYR A 101 5.45 -2.85 -3.38
N ASP A 102 6.62 -3.47 -3.51
CA ASP A 102 7.12 -3.93 -4.82
C ASP A 102 6.21 -5.02 -5.39
N THR A 103 5.77 -5.99 -4.58
CA THR A 103 4.78 -6.98 -4.99
C THR A 103 3.47 -6.32 -5.43
N ARG A 104 2.98 -5.33 -4.69
CA ARG A 104 1.75 -4.59 -5.05
C ARG A 104 1.92 -3.79 -6.34
N VAL A 105 3.06 -3.15 -6.54
CA VAL A 105 3.34 -2.37 -7.76
C VAL A 105 3.47 -3.31 -8.96
N ALA A 106 4.18 -4.43 -8.81
CA ALA A 106 4.34 -5.43 -9.85
C ALA A 106 3.00 -6.06 -10.28
N GLU A 107 2.07 -6.28 -9.34
CA GLU A 107 0.72 -6.77 -9.65
C GLU A 107 -0.10 -5.78 -10.50
N TRP A 108 0.06 -4.47 -10.27
CA TRP A 108 -0.69 -3.43 -10.99
C TRP A 108 0.00 -2.93 -12.26
N ALA A 109 1.34 -3.02 -12.36
CA ALA A 109 2.12 -2.57 -13.51
C ALA A 109 1.62 -3.09 -14.88
N PRO A 110 1.10 -4.33 -14.99
CA PRO A 110 0.56 -4.82 -16.26
C PRO A 110 -0.57 -4.00 -16.86
N CYS A 111 -1.38 -3.26 -16.09
CA CYS A 111 -2.43 -2.42 -16.68
C CYS A 111 -1.87 -1.32 -17.59
N VAL A 112 -0.65 -0.85 -17.31
CA VAL A 112 0.07 0.14 -18.12
C VAL A 112 0.67 -0.53 -19.35
N THR A 113 1.25 -1.73 -19.23
CA THR A 113 1.79 -2.46 -20.40
C THR A 113 0.69 -2.87 -21.38
N ASP A 114 -0.47 -3.23 -20.87
CA ASP A 114 -1.64 -3.55 -21.70
C ASP A 114 -2.16 -2.28 -22.39
N ALA A 115 -2.16 -1.14 -21.69
CA ALA A 115 -2.50 0.16 -22.26
C ALA A 115 -1.55 0.59 -23.38
N ILE A 116 -0.23 0.38 -23.22
CA ILE A 116 0.75 0.61 -24.29
C ILE A 116 0.41 -0.27 -25.50
N SER A 117 0.13 -1.55 -25.27
CA SER A 117 -0.19 -2.51 -26.34
C SER A 117 -1.46 -2.15 -27.12
N ARG A 118 -2.41 -1.46 -26.49
CA ARG A 118 -3.63 -0.92 -27.12
C ARG A 118 -3.43 0.46 -27.77
N GLY A 119 -2.32 1.13 -27.50
CA GLY A 119 -2.06 2.51 -27.93
C GLY A 119 -2.69 3.58 -27.02
N ASP A 120 -3.17 3.19 -25.83
CA ASP A 120 -3.78 4.10 -24.84
C ASP A 120 -2.74 4.88 -24.01
N ALA A 121 -1.47 4.45 -24.05
CA ALA A 121 -0.36 5.07 -23.35
C ALA A 121 0.89 5.17 -24.26
N PRO A 122 1.75 6.19 -24.08
CA PRO A 122 2.97 6.33 -24.88
C PRO A 122 3.92 5.14 -24.72
N GLU A 123 4.55 4.73 -25.82
CA GLU A 123 5.62 3.73 -25.79
C GLU A 123 6.78 4.16 -24.87
N GLY A 124 7.29 3.20 -24.10
CA GLY A 124 8.36 3.42 -23.13
C GLY A 124 7.89 4.01 -21.80
N THR A 125 6.58 4.15 -21.56
CA THR A 125 6.05 4.51 -20.23
C THR A 125 6.53 3.49 -19.19
N ASN A 126 7.21 3.97 -18.14
CA ASN A 126 7.62 3.18 -16.99
C ASN A 126 6.40 2.84 -16.13
N SER A 127 5.91 1.61 -16.26
CA SER A 127 4.70 1.12 -15.59
C SER A 127 4.77 1.24 -14.08
N GLU A 128 5.89 0.88 -13.47
CA GLU A 128 6.03 0.92 -12.01
C GLU A 128 5.98 2.35 -11.48
N SER A 129 6.68 3.28 -12.12
CA SER A 129 6.64 4.71 -11.76
C SER A 129 5.22 5.27 -11.88
N ALA A 130 4.50 4.93 -12.96
CA ALA A 130 3.12 5.34 -13.16
C ALA A 130 2.17 4.80 -12.07
N ILE A 131 2.31 3.52 -11.68
CA ILE A 131 1.51 2.92 -10.60
C ILE A 131 1.84 3.53 -9.23
N ARG A 132 3.13 3.77 -8.94
CA ARG A 132 3.53 4.43 -7.69
C ARG A 132 2.91 5.83 -7.58
N GLN A 133 2.82 6.56 -8.69
CA GLN A 133 2.20 7.89 -8.71
C GLN A 133 0.73 7.88 -8.25
N VAL A 134 -0.04 6.83 -8.57
CA VAL A 134 -1.45 6.74 -8.15
C VAL A 134 -1.57 6.68 -6.62
N SER A 135 -0.69 5.94 -5.96
CA SER A 135 -0.75 5.74 -4.51
C SER A 135 -0.11 6.89 -3.73
N ALA A 136 0.93 7.52 -4.28
CA ALA A 136 1.73 8.54 -3.61
C ALA A 136 0.95 9.69 -2.96
N PRO A 137 0.03 10.40 -3.65
CA PRO A 137 -0.72 11.51 -3.04
C PRO A 137 -1.66 11.05 -1.92
N LEU A 138 -2.20 9.83 -2.01
CA LEU A 138 -3.05 9.24 -0.97
C LEU A 138 -2.23 8.96 0.30
N TYR A 139 -1.05 8.34 0.16
CA TYR A 139 -0.14 8.12 1.28
C TYR A 139 0.38 9.43 1.88
N TYR A 140 0.67 10.44 1.05
CA TYR A 140 1.10 11.75 1.53
C TYR A 140 0.04 12.36 2.46
N GLN A 141 -1.21 12.47 2.01
CA GLN A 141 -2.29 13.02 2.85
C GLN A 141 -2.53 12.16 4.10
N PHE A 142 -2.51 10.85 3.96
CA PHE A 142 -2.74 9.89 5.03
C PHE A 142 -1.71 9.95 6.17
N LEU A 143 -0.42 10.14 5.83
CA LEU A 143 0.69 10.13 6.79
C LEU A 143 1.01 11.51 7.34
N THR A 144 0.82 12.57 6.56
CA THR A 144 1.28 13.92 6.92
C THR A 144 0.17 14.82 7.45
N THR A 145 -1.09 14.40 7.35
CA THR A 145 -2.24 15.21 7.76
C THR A 145 -3.20 14.44 8.67
N THR A 146 -4.08 15.18 9.34
CA THR A 146 -5.21 14.62 10.10
C THR A 146 -6.51 14.58 9.30
N LYS A 147 -6.49 15.02 8.02
CA LYS A 147 -7.66 15.02 7.16
C LYS A 147 -8.00 13.59 6.75
N ARG A 148 -9.29 13.25 6.78
CA ARG A 148 -9.77 11.98 6.20
C ARG A 148 -9.59 12.03 4.69
N LEU A 149 -9.15 10.92 4.12
CA LEU A 149 -9.23 10.72 2.67
C LEU A 149 -10.71 10.67 2.26
N THR A 150 -10.98 11.09 1.04
CA THR A 150 -12.30 11.06 0.40
C THR A 150 -12.23 10.26 -0.90
N PRO A 151 -13.36 9.75 -1.43
CA PRO A 151 -13.38 9.13 -2.76
C PRO A 151 -12.83 10.06 -3.84
N ALA A 152 -13.10 11.37 -3.73
CA ALA A 152 -12.60 12.37 -4.66
C ALA A 152 -11.07 12.55 -4.61
N ASP A 153 -10.40 12.21 -3.50
CA ASP A 153 -8.94 12.17 -3.45
C ASP A 153 -8.39 11.03 -4.30
N ALA A 154 -9.07 9.88 -4.31
CA ALA A 154 -8.70 8.72 -5.14
C ALA A 154 -8.90 9.01 -6.63
N GLU A 155 -10.03 9.60 -7.01
CA GLU A 155 -10.31 10.03 -8.38
C GLU A 155 -9.23 10.99 -8.88
N ARG A 156 -8.93 12.05 -8.10
CA ARG A 156 -7.87 13.00 -8.45
C ARG A 156 -6.49 12.36 -8.59
N ALA A 157 -6.17 11.36 -7.75
CA ALA A 157 -4.90 10.65 -7.84
C ALA A 157 -4.78 9.85 -9.15
N ALA A 158 -5.85 9.16 -9.55
CA ALA A 158 -5.90 8.45 -10.82
C ALA A 158 -5.84 9.42 -12.02
N ASP A 159 -6.64 10.49 -12.01
CA ASP A 159 -6.67 11.50 -13.07
C ASP A 159 -5.30 12.18 -13.26
N ALA A 160 -4.62 12.51 -12.15
CA ALA A 160 -3.29 13.10 -12.20
C ALA A 160 -2.26 12.14 -12.82
N ALA A 161 -2.33 10.85 -12.48
CA ALA A 161 -1.46 9.83 -13.08
C ALA A 161 -1.75 9.65 -14.57
N LEU A 162 -3.03 9.60 -14.98
CA LEU A 162 -3.44 9.54 -16.38
C LEU A 162 -2.91 10.73 -17.19
N ALA A 163 -3.06 11.94 -16.66
CA ALA A 163 -2.56 13.15 -17.31
C ALA A 163 -1.02 13.12 -17.47
N ALA A 164 -0.30 12.67 -16.45
CA ALA A 164 1.15 12.53 -16.49
C ALA A 164 1.62 11.44 -17.48
N ILE A 165 0.91 10.31 -17.58
CA ILE A 165 1.17 9.26 -18.56
C ILE A 165 0.94 9.80 -19.97
N ALA A 166 -0.19 10.45 -20.23
CA ALA A 166 -0.52 11.02 -21.54
C ALA A 166 0.51 12.07 -21.98
N ALA A 167 1.03 12.86 -21.05
CA ALA A 167 2.09 13.83 -21.29
C ALA A 167 3.51 13.20 -21.44
N GLY A 168 3.65 11.88 -21.27
CA GLY A 168 4.92 11.16 -21.41
C GLY A 168 5.90 11.38 -20.26
N LEU A 169 5.44 11.78 -19.07
CA LEU A 169 6.30 12.14 -17.95
C LEU A 169 7.00 10.94 -17.28
N PHE A 170 6.59 9.71 -17.61
CA PHE A 170 7.17 8.48 -17.10
C PHE A 170 8.01 7.72 -18.14
N ARG A 171 8.39 8.35 -19.26
CA ARG A 171 9.25 7.68 -20.25
C ARG A 171 10.69 7.66 -19.74
N ASN A 172 11.32 6.49 -19.78
CA ASN A 172 12.75 6.33 -19.51
C ASN A 172 13.59 6.74 -20.72
#